data_AF-A0AB73NVH3-F1
#
_entry.id   AF-A0AB73NVH3-F1
#
_cell.length_a   1.000
_cell.length_b   1.000
_cell.length_c   1.000
_cell.angle_alpha   90.00
_cell.angle_beta   90.00
_cell.angle_gamma   90.00
#
_symmetry.space_group_name_H-M   'P 1'
#
loop_
_entity.id
_entity.type
_entity.pdbx_description
1 polymer ?
#
loop_
_entity_poly.entity_id
_entity_poly.type
_entity_poly.pdbx_seq_one_letter_code
_entity_poly.pdbx_strand_id
1 'polypeptide(L)' 'MKSNQLEDVTCQVRQAQAVLAMWLELASSNKSDISDKIGAVITLLDGVPEVMVEANNNLCDYAMREYRDGKK' A
#
# COMPACT_ATOMS: atom_id res chain seq x y z
N MET A 1 -1.53 -20.41 9.22
CA MET A 1 -2.28 -19.14 9.11
C MET A 1 -1.35 -18.08 8.54
N LYS A 2 -1.79 -17.37 7.50
CA LYS A 2 -1.05 -16.37 6.73
C LYS A 2 -0.99 -15.02 7.47
N SER A 3 -0.41 -15.03 8.67
CA SER A 3 -0.46 -13.88 9.60
C SER A 3 0.21 -12.60 9.07
N ASN A 4 1.03 -12.68 8.01
CA ASN A 4 1.78 -11.53 7.48
C ASN A 4 1.35 -11.12 6.06
N GLN A 5 0.26 -11.70 5.53
CA GLN A 5 -0.13 -11.44 4.15
C GLN A 5 -0.43 -9.97 3.85
N LEU A 6 -1.02 -9.23 4.79
CA LEU A 6 -1.38 -7.83 4.58
C LEU A 6 -0.16 -6.91 4.58
N GLU A 7 0.83 -7.21 5.42
CA GLU A 7 2.10 -6.49 5.46
C GLU A 7 2.89 -6.70 4.16
N ASP A 8 2.95 -7.95 3.68
CA ASP A 8 3.60 -8.30 2.42
C ASP A 8 2.97 -7.53 1.23
N VAL A 9 1.64 -7.50 1.13
CA VAL A 9 0.98 -6.76 0.04
C VAL A 9 1.10 -5.24 0.19
N THR A 10 1.13 -4.72 1.43
CA THR A 10 1.40 -3.29 1.67
C THR A 10 2.79 -2.92 1.14
N CYS A 11 3.79 -3.77 1.41
CA CYS A 11 5.15 -3.59 0.91
C CYS A 11 5.19 -3.61 -0.62
N GLN A 12 4.44 -4.51 -1.27
CA GLN A 12 4.33 -4.56 -2.73
C GLN A 12 3.76 -3.27 -3.32
N VAL A 13 2.72 -2.68 -2.70
CA VAL A 13 2.16 -1.39 -3.16
C VAL A 13 3.20 -0.27 -3.03
N ARG A 14 3.91 -0.19 -1.90
CA ARG A 14 4.98 0.80 -1.70
C ARG A 14 6.10 0.66 -2.75
N GLN A 15 6.50 -0.58 -3.05
CA GLN A 15 7.50 -0.86 -4.08
C GLN A 15 7.02 -0.45 -5.48
N ALA A 16 5.76 -0.74 -5.82
CA ALA A 16 5.18 -0.33 -7.09
C ALA A 16 5.15 1.21 -7.23
N GLN A 17 4.78 1.94 -6.18
CA GLN A 17 4.83 3.40 -6.16
C GLN A 17 6.26 3.93 -6.36
N ALA A 18 7.26 3.31 -5.75
CA ALA A 18 8.66 3.70 -5.93
C ALA A 18 9.15 3.48 -7.37
N VAL A 19 8.80 2.35 -7.99
CA VAL A 19 9.12 2.07 -9.39
C VAL A 19 8.44 3.07 -10.33
N LEU A 20 7.17 3.39 -10.08
CA LEU A 20 6.43 4.39 -10.86
C LEU A 20 7.03 5.79 -10.72
N ALA A 21 7.44 6.19 -9.51
CA ALA A 21 8.12 7.47 -9.30
C ALA A 21 9.44 7.55 -10.08
N MET A 22 10.26 6.50 -10.02
CA MET A 22 11.48 6.40 -10.82
C MET A 22 11.18 6.49 -12.33
N TRP A 23 10.12 5.84 -12.81
CA TRP A 23 9.73 5.93 -14.23
C TRP A 23 9.24 7.33 -14.61
N LEU A 24 8.56 8.04 -13.71
CA LEU A 24 8.13 9.42 -13.92
C LEU A 24 9.34 10.34 -14.10
N GLU A 25 10.38 10.16 -13.28
CA GLU A 25 11.65 10.91 -13.38
C GLU A 25 12.40 10.60 -14.69
N LEU A 26 12.34 9.35 -15.17
CA LEU A 26 12.99 8.92 -16.41
C LEU A 26 12.21 9.26 -17.68
N ALA A 27 10.91 9.56 -17.56
CA ALA A 27 10.06 9.93 -18.68
C ALA A 27 10.50 11.31 -19.21
N SER A 28 11.31 11.30 -20.28
CA SER A 28 11.77 12.50 -20.99
C SER A 28 10.61 13.45 -21.32
N SER A 29 10.84 14.75 -21.12
CA SER A 29 9.92 15.86 -21.33
C SER A 29 9.20 15.90 -22.68
N ASN A 30 9.65 15.12 -23.67
CA ASN A 30 9.04 15.01 -24.99
C ASN A 30 7.86 14.01 -25.06
N LYS A 31 7.53 13.31 -23.97
CA LYS A 31 6.39 12.36 -23.91
C LYS A 31 5.46 12.68 -22.73
N SER A 32 4.92 13.90 -22.70
CA SER A 32 4.03 14.37 -21.62
C SER A 32 2.90 13.40 -21.29
N ASP A 33 2.29 12.76 -22.31
CA ASP A 33 1.21 11.79 -22.13
C ASP A 33 1.61 10.57 -21.28
N ILE A 34 2.87 10.14 -21.31
CA ILE A 34 3.35 9.01 -20.49
C ILE A 34 3.57 9.46 -19.05
N SER A 35 4.21 10.61 -18.85
CA SER A 35 4.42 11.19 -17.51
C SER A 35 3.08 11.46 -16.81
N ASP A 36 2.09 11.99 -17.54
CA ASP A 36 0.75 12.26 -17.01
C ASP A 36 0.04 10.97 -16.57
N LYS A 37 0.15 9.90 -17.37
CA LYS A 37 -0.43 8.59 -17.00
C LYS A 37 0.24 7.98 -15.78
N ILE A 38 1.57 8.03 -15.69
CA ILE A 38 2.31 7.53 -14.53
C ILE A 38 1.94 8.34 -13.29
N GLY A 39 1.91 9.67 -13.40
CA GLY A 39 1.49 10.57 -12.32
C GLY A 39 0.07 10.25 -11.83
N ALA A 40 -0.87 10.03 -12.75
CA ALA A 40 -2.23 9.64 -12.39
C ALA A 40 -2.28 8.33 -11.59
N VAL A 41 -1.49 7.31 -11.97
CA VAL A 41 -1.42 6.04 -11.21
C VAL A 41 -0.79 6.25 -9.83
N ILE A 42 0.27 7.06 -9.72
CA ILE A 42 0.87 7.42 -8.42
C ILE A 42 -0.19 8.08 -7.51
N THR A 43 -0.95 9.03 -8.04
CA THR A 43 -2.03 9.70 -7.29
C THR A 43 -3.13 8.73 -6.87
N LEU A 44 -3.52 7.77 -7.72
CA LEU A 44 -4.52 6.75 -7.35
C LEU A 44 -4.05 5.83 -6.22
N LEU A 45 -2.73 5.61 -6.10
CA LEU A 45 -2.14 4.77 -5.06
C LEU A 45 -1.80 5.56 -3.78
N ASP A 46 -1.90 6.88 -3.80
CA ASP A 46 -1.57 7.73 -2.66
C ASP A 46 -2.44 7.39 -1.44
N GLY A 47 -1.82 7.22 -0.28
CA GLY A 47 -2.49 6.83 0.96
C GLY A 47 -2.96 5.37 1.05
N VAL A 48 -2.92 4.58 -0.03
CA VAL A 48 -3.36 3.17 -0.01
C VAL A 48 -2.55 2.33 0.98
N PRO A 49 -1.20 2.38 1.00
CA PRO A 49 -0.42 1.62 1.98
C PRO A 49 -0.75 1.97 3.43
N GLU A 50 -1.04 3.24 3.73
CA GLU A 50 -1.36 3.72 5.07
C GLU A 50 -2.68 3.13 5.56
N VAL A 51 -3.71 3.15 4.72
CA VAL A 51 -5.01 2.53 5.01
C VAL A 51 -4.87 1.01 5.19
N MET A 52 -4.00 0.36 4.42
CA MET A 52 -3.74 -1.07 4.57
C MET A 52 -3.07 -1.40 5.92
N VAL A 53 -2.09 -0.61 6.36
CA VAL A 53 -1.48 -0.76 7.69
C VAL A 53 -2.51 -0.58 8.79
N GLU A 54 -3.34 0.46 8.69
CA GLU A 54 -4.39 0.72 9.67
C GLU A 54 -5.40 -0.44 9.74
N ALA A 55 -5.84 -0.95 8.58
CA ALA A 55 -6.71 -2.12 8.52
C ALA A 55 -6.08 -3.36 9.17
N ASN A 56 -4.78 -3.60 8.94
CA ASN A 56 -4.06 -4.70 9.58
C ASN A 56 -4.02 -4.56 11.11
N ASN A 57 -3.71 -3.36 11.60
CA ASN A 57 -3.66 -3.08 13.04
C ASN A 57 -5.03 -3.29 13.69
N ASN A 58 -6.09 -2.79 13.06
CA ASN A 58 -7.46 -2.99 13.53
C ASN A 58 -7.81 -4.48 13.63
N LEU A 59 -7.46 -5.28 12.61
CA LEU A 59 -7.68 -6.73 12.64
C LEU A 59 -6.91 -7.41 13.78
N CYS A 60 -5.65 -7.03 14.01
CA CYS A 60 -4.87 -7.53 15.14
C CYS A 60 -5.51 -7.17 16.49
N ASP A 61 -6.01 -5.94 16.64
CA ASP A 61 -6.68 -5.49 17.86
C ASP A 61 -8.01 -6.22 18.12
N TYR A 62 -8.79 -6.50 17.07
CA TYR A 62 -9.98 -7.34 17.17
C TYR A 62 -9.60 -8.76 17.62
N ALA A 63 -8.62 -9.39 16.98
CA ALA A 63 -8.18 -10.73 17.36
C ALA A 63 -7.72 -10.78 18.83
N MET A 64 -6.94 -9.80 19.29
CA MET A 64 -6.46 -9.74 20.68
C MET A 64 -7.60 -9.57 21.70
N ARG A 65 -8.65 -8.81 21.36
CA ARG A 65 -9.85 -8.67 22.22
C ARG A 65 -10.62 -9.98 22.35
N GLU A 66 -10.90 -10.64 21.22
CA GLU A 66 -11.57 -11.95 21.21
C GLU A 66 -10.82 -12.99 22.06
N TYR A 67 -9.48 -13.04 21.97
CA TYR A 67 -8.65 -13.93 22.79
C TYR A 67 -8.72 -13.63 24.30
N ARG A 68 -8.89 -12.36 24.69
CA ARG A 68 -9.02 -11.97 26.10
C ARG A 68 -10.39 -12.32 26.66
N ASP A 69 -11.43 -12.12 25.87
CA ASP A 69 -12.82 -12.34 26.30
C ASP A 69 -13.20 -13.82 26.29
N GLY A 70 -12.65 -14.63 25.38
CA GLY A 70 -12.81 -16.09 25.39
C GLY A 70 -12.04 -16.84 26.48
N LYS A 71 -11.21 -16.13 27.27
CA LYS A 71 -10.49 -16.68 28.44
C LYS A 71 -11.12 -16.32 29.79
N LYS A 72 -12.25 -15.59 29.79
CA LYS A 72 -13.09 -15.37 30.98
C LYS A 72 -14.16 -16.46 31.08
#